data_AF-A0A4Y2H651-F1
#
_entry.id   AF-A0A4Y2H651-F1
#
_cell.length_a   1.000
_cell.length_b   1.000
_cell.length_c   1.000
_cell.angle_alpha   90.00
_cell.angle_beta   90.00
_cell.angle_gamma   90.00
#
_symmetry.space_group_name_H-M   'P 1'
#
loop_
_entity.id
_entity.type
_entity.pdbx_description
1 polymer ?
#
loop_
_entity_poly.entity_id
_entity_poly.type
_entity_poly.pdbx_seq_one_letter_code
_entity_poly.pdbx_strand_id
1 'polypeptide(L)'
;MSFLHAITGCDTTSAFFKRVFKLFEKRHDLIDCAEVFTNIGSSPDIILTNGTRFLLAMYGAPNKIDSIDKYRYLSFVKNTRNNEPVQLSCLPPIFAAYQNLCRVYYQVEVCLGNELDPEK
;
A
#
# COMPACT_ATOMS: atom_id res chain seq x y z
N MET A 1 7.65 -9.93 12.07
CA MET A 1 7.23 -8.76 11.28
C MET A 1 6.01 -9.14 10.47
N SER A 2 4.86 -8.53 10.74
CA SER A 2 3.63 -8.73 9.96
C SER A 2 3.59 -7.80 8.74
N PHE A 3 2.73 -8.09 7.75
CA PHE A 3 2.47 -7.18 6.62
C PHE A 3 2.21 -5.74 7.10
N LEU A 4 1.37 -5.58 8.13
CA LEU A 4 1.06 -4.27 8.73
C LEU A 4 2.32 -3.57 9.24
N HIS A 5 3.23 -4.30 9.88
CA HIS A 5 4.49 -3.73 10.34
C HIS A 5 5.41 -3.32 9.18
N ALA A 6 5.53 -4.17 8.15
CA ALA A 6 6.39 -3.89 7.00
C ALA A 6 5.87 -2.72 6.15
N ILE A 7 4.57 -2.67 5.87
CA ILE A 7 3.94 -1.63 5.04
C ILE A 7 3.95 -0.26 5.71
N THR A 8 4.01 -0.21 7.05
CA THR A 8 4.12 1.04 7.82
C THR A 8 5.57 1.44 8.11
N GLY A 9 6.55 0.76 7.51
CA GLY A 9 7.96 1.09 7.68
C GLY A 9 8.51 0.73 9.06
N CYS A 10 8.03 -0.36 9.65
CA CYS A 10 8.40 -0.85 10.97
C CYS A 10 8.00 0.03 12.16
N ASP A 11 7.36 1.17 11.90
CA ASP A 11 6.85 2.04 12.94
C ASP A 11 5.43 1.62 13.34
N THR A 12 5.29 1.08 14.55
CA THR A 12 3.99 0.64 15.11
C THR A 12 3.31 1.69 15.99
N THR A 13 3.92 2.87 16.18
CA THR A 13 3.40 3.93 17.04
C THR A 13 2.94 5.18 16.28
N SER A 14 3.38 5.30 15.02
CA SER A 14 3.03 6.40 14.12
C SER A 14 1.52 6.58 13.92
N ALA A 15 1.14 7.82 13.62
CA ALA A 15 -0.19 8.12 13.10
C ALA A 15 -0.52 7.32 11.82
N PHE A 16 0.52 7.02 11.03
CA PHE A 16 0.39 6.21 9.81
C PHE A 16 -0.04 4.77 10.14
N PHE A 17 0.62 4.10 11.08
CA PHE A 17 0.22 2.78 11.56
C PHE A 17 -1.22 2.78 12.09
N LYS A 18 -1.57 3.74 12.94
CA LYS A 18 -2.93 3.85 13.50
C LYS A 18 -3.99 4.01 12.41
N ARG A 19 -3.69 4.76 11.33
CA ARG A 19 -4.57 4.90 10.18
C ARG A 19 -4.76 3.58 9.44
N VAL A 20 -3.69 2.85 9.18
CA VAL A 20 -3.73 1.57 8.47
C VAL A 20 -4.45 0.50 9.32
N PHE A 21 -4.20 0.46 10.63
CA PHE A 21 -4.90 -0.44 11.54
C PHE A 21 -6.42 -0.22 11.52
N LYS A 22 -6.87 1.04 11.66
CA LYS A 22 -8.30 1.41 11.54
C LYS A 22 -8.90 1.12 10.16
N LEU A 23 -8.08 1.07 9.12
CA LEU A 23 -8.54 0.71 7.78
C LEU A 23 -8.93 -0.77 7.72
N PHE A 24 -8.12 -1.66 8.31
CA PHE A 24 -8.44 -3.08 8.42
C PHE A 24 -9.74 -3.33 9.20
N GLU A 25 -10.01 -2.56 10.25
CA GLU A 25 -11.27 -2.66 11.01
C GLU A 25 -12.51 -2.34 10.16
N LYS A 26 -12.36 -1.53 9.10
CA LYS A 26 -13.47 -1.04 8.26
C LYS A 26 -13.59 -1.76 6.92
N ARG A 27 -12.52 -2.40 6.47
CA ARG A 27 -12.37 -2.92 5.10
C ARG A 27 -11.75 -4.31 5.15
N HIS A 28 -12.59 -5.29 5.47
CA HIS A 28 -12.17 -6.69 5.55
C HIS A 28 -11.61 -7.23 4.22
N ASP A 29 -12.05 -6.71 3.08
CA ASP A 29 -11.50 -7.07 1.77
C ASP A 29 -10.00 -6.71 1.59
N LEU A 30 -9.47 -5.86 2.47
CA LEU A 30 -8.04 -5.54 2.49
C LEU A 30 -7.23 -6.56 3.28
N ILE A 31 -7.87 -7.40 4.10
CA ILE A 31 -7.22 -8.53 4.76
C ILE A 31 -6.79 -9.52 3.68
N ASP A 32 -7.68 -9.85 2.75
CA ASP A 32 -7.36 -10.70 1.59
C ASP A 32 -6.20 -10.11 0.75
N CYS A 33 -6.19 -8.77 0.58
CA CYS A 33 -5.11 -8.08 -0.12
C CYS A 33 -3.78 -8.14 0.63
N ALA A 34 -3.79 -8.24 1.97
CA ALA A 34 -2.59 -8.34 2.78
C ALA A 34 -2.09 -9.79 2.87
N GLU A 35 -2.99 -10.77 2.85
CA GLU A 35 -2.68 -12.20 2.94
C GLU A 35 -1.86 -12.70 1.75
N VAL A 36 -2.03 -12.12 0.55
CA VAL A 36 -1.17 -12.50 -0.59
C VAL A 36 0.32 -12.23 -0.35
N PHE A 37 0.67 -11.32 0.56
CA PHE A 37 2.07 -11.03 0.89
C PHE A 37 2.71 -12.10 1.79
N THR A 38 1.92 -13.02 2.36
CA THR A 38 2.41 -14.14 3.17
C THR A 38 2.47 -15.46 2.39
N ASN A 39 2.02 -15.44 1.13
CA ASN A 39 1.97 -16.61 0.29
C ASN A 39 3.28 -16.71 -0.50
N ILE A 40 4.12 -17.67 -0.11
CA ILE A 40 5.37 -17.96 -0.82
C ILE A 40 5.10 -18.24 -2.30
N GLY A 41 5.90 -17.62 -3.17
CA GLY A 41 5.78 -17.78 -4.62
C GLY A 41 4.64 -16.98 -5.26
N SER A 42 4.02 -16.05 -4.52
CA SER A 42 3.11 -15.08 -5.12
C SER A 42 3.81 -14.32 -6.24
N SER A 43 3.16 -14.25 -7.42
CA SER A 43 3.74 -13.56 -8.56
C SER A 43 3.81 -12.05 -8.29
N PRO A 44 4.79 -11.34 -8.90
CA PRO A 44 4.86 -9.89 -8.83
C PRO A 44 3.53 -9.21 -9.19
N ASP A 45 2.83 -9.69 -10.22
CA ASP A 45 1.54 -9.13 -10.65
C ASP A 45 0.45 -9.24 -9.55
N ILE A 46 0.39 -10.36 -8.82
CA ILE A 46 -0.57 -10.55 -7.72
C ILE A 46 -0.23 -9.59 -6.57
N ILE A 47 1.05 -9.49 -6.21
CA ILE A 47 1.54 -8.59 -5.16
C ILE A 47 1.23 -7.13 -5.51
N LEU A 48 1.53 -6.73 -6.75
CA LEU A 48 1.30 -5.37 -7.23
C LEU A 48 -0.19 -5.04 -7.32
N THR A 49 -1.03 -5.97 -7.78
CA THR A 49 -2.48 -5.76 -7.89
C THR A 49 -3.11 -5.55 -6.51
N ASN A 50 -2.85 -6.47 -5.57
CA ASN A 50 -3.40 -6.39 -4.21
C ASN A 50 -2.79 -5.25 -3.41
N GLY A 51 -1.48 -5.03 -3.53
CA GLY A 51 -0.80 -3.89 -2.91
C GLY A 51 -1.30 -2.55 -3.43
N THR A 52 -1.59 -2.45 -4.73
CA THR A 52 -2.18 -1.24 -5.34
C THR A 52 -3.57 -0.99 -4.78
N ARG A 53 -4.43 -2.02 -4.71
CA ARG A 53 -5.76 -1.91 -4.10
C ARG A 53 -5.68 -1.47 -2.64
N PHE A 54 -4.72 -2.00 -1.88
CA PHE A 54 -4.46 -1.61 -0.51
C PHE A 54 -4.05 -0.14 -0.37
N LEU A 55 -3.08 0.30 -1.17
CA LEU A 55 -2.62 1.70 -1.18
C LEU A 55 -3.76 2.65 -1.57
N LEU A 56 -4.53 2.33 -2.60
CA LEU A 56 -5.68 3.14 -3.01
C LEU A 56 -6.69 3.31 -1.87
N ALA A 57 -7.04 2.22 -1.18
CA ALA A 57 -7.91 2.30 -0.01
C ALA A 57 -7.30 3.11 1.13
N MET A 58 -5.99 2.97 1.38
CA MET A 58 -5.26 3.77 2.38
C MET A 58 -5.37 5.27 2.09
N TYR A 59 -5.22 5.69 0.82
CA TYR A 59 -5.37 7.07 0.39
C TYR A 59 -6.83 7.51 0.19
N GLY A 60 -7.81 6.68 0.56
CA GLY A 60 -9.23 7.01 0.55
C GLY A 60 -9.88 6.96 -0.83
N ALA A 61 -9.28 6.25 -1.79
CA ALA A 61 -9.85 6.07 -3.11
C ALA A 61 -11.15 5.24 -3.05
N PRO A 62 -12.16 5.57 -3.87
CA PRO A 62 -13.32 4.70 -4.07
C PRO A 62 -12.94 3.35 -4.69
N ASN A 63 -13.68 2.29 -4.36
CA ASN A 63 -13.40 0.91 -4.82
C ASN A 63 -13.35 0.72 -6.34
N LYS A 64 -14.02 1.59 -7.08
CA LYS A 64 -14.05 1.57 -8.55
C LYS A 64 -12.78 2.12 -9.20
N ILE A 65 -11.83 2.63 -8.40
CA ILE A 65 -10.55 3.11 -8.89
C ILE A 65 -9.50 2.06 -8.56
N ASP A 66 -8.80 1.62 -9.60
CA ASP A 66 -7.79 0.56 -9.61
C ASP A 66 -6.39 1.08 -10.00
N SER A 67 -6.30 2.34 -10.44
CA SER A 67 -5.05 2.98 -10.87
C SER A 67 -4.62 4.08 -9.89
N ILE A 68 -3.39 3.95 -9.38
CA ILE A 68 -2.72 4.97 -8.56
C ILE A 68 -2.60 6.28 -9.32
N ASP A 69 -2.19 6.24 -10.59
CA ASP A 69 -2.00 7.42 -11.43
C ASP A 69 -3.30 8.20 -11.61
N LYS A 70 -4.38 7.46 -11.93
CA LYS A 70 -5.72 8.05 -12.07
C LYS A 70 -6.18 8.70 -10.78
N TYR A 71 -6.04 8.02 -9.65
CA TYR A 71 -6.45 8.57 -8.36
C TYR A 71 -5.59 9.76 -7.92
N ARG A 72 -4.27 9.71 -8.18
CA ARG A 72 -3.35 10.80 -7.90
C ARG A 72 -3.73 12.05 -8.67
N TYR A 73 -4.02 11.92 -9.97
CA TYR A 73 -4.48 13.04 -10.79
C TYR A 73 -5.79 13.62 -10.27
N LEU A 74 -6.80 12.77 -10.00
CA LEU A 74 -8.08 13.22 -9.43
C LEU A 74 -7.91 13.93 -8.08
N SER A 75 -7.02 13.40 -7.24
CA SER A 75 -6.69 14.00 -5.94
C SER A 75 -6.02 15.35 -6.14
N PHE A 76 -5.06 15.47 -7.06
CA PHE A 76 -4.40 16.72 -7.38
C PHE A 76 -5.40 17.78 -7.84
N VAL A 77 -6.24 17.47 -8.84
CA VAL A 77 -7.28 18.38 -9.36
C VAL A 77 -8.26 18.81 -8.25
N LYS A 78 -8.64 17.88 -7.36
CA LYS A 78 -9.50 18.20 -6.24
C LYS A 78 -8.84 19.18 -5.26
N ASN A 79 -7.55 18.99 -4.96
CA ASN A 79 -6.82 19.83 -4.02
C ASN A 79 -6.47 21.21 -4.59
N THR A 80 -6.32 21.36 -5.91
CA THR A 80 -6.02 22.66 -6.54
C THR A 80 -7.24 23.55 -6.78
N ARG A 81 -8.47 23.02 -6.64
CA ARG A 81 -9.71 23.73 -6.97
C ARG A 81 -9.93 25.03 -6.19
N ASN A 82 -9.35 25.16 -5.00
CA ASN A 82 -9.59 26.28 -4.09
C ASN A 82 -8.42 27.29 -4.03
N ASN A 83 -7.44 27.21 -4.94
CA ASN A 83 -6.19 28.01 -4.90
C ASN A 83 -5.36 27.87 -3.61
N GLU A 84 -5.68 26.90 -2.76
CA GLU A 84 -4.92 26.56 -1.57
C GLU A 84 -3.62 25.81 -1.95
N PRO A 85 -2.52 25.97 -1.20
CA PRO A 85 -1.31 25.19 -1.41
C PRO A 85 -1.62 23.69 -1.34
N VAL A 86 -1.29 22.96 -2.41
CA VAL A 86 -1.49 21.51 -2.44
C VAL A 86 -0.51 20.85 -1.49
N GLN A 87 -1.02 20.20 -0.45
CA GLN A 87 -0.21 19.36 0.42
C GLN A 87 0.17 18.07 -0.33
N LEU A 88 1.38 18.04 -0.90
CA LEU A 88 1.85 16.93 -1.74
C LEU A 88 1.91 15.57 -1.00
N SER A 89 2.04 15.57 0.33
CA SER A 89 2.02 14.33 1.13
C SER A 89 0.67 13.61 1.13
N CYS A 90 -0.40 14.29 0.73
CA CYS A 90 -1.73 13.70 0.56
C CYS A 90 -1.89 12.95 -0.76
N LEU A 91 -0.93 13.07 -1.68
CA LEU A 91 -0.95 12.38 -2.96
C LEU A 91 -0.29 11.00 -2.83
N PRO A 92 -0.88 9.93 -3.41
CA PRO A 92 -0.24 8.63 -3.42
C PRO A 92 1.06 8.68 -4.25
N PRO A 93 2.20 8.16 -3.75
CA PRO A 93 3.43 8.05 -4.50
C PRO A 93 3.29 7.00 -5.63
N ILE A 94 3.88 7.25 -6.81
CA ILE A 94 3.78 6.34 -7.98
C ILE A 94 4.94 5.33 -7.97
N PHE A 95 6.15 5.74 -8.37
CA PHE A 95 7.31 4.83 -8.45
C PHE A 95 7.70 4.24 -7.10
N ALA A 96 7.64 5.06 -6.06
CA ALA A 96 7.91 4.59 -4.70
C ALA A 96 6.83 3.61 -4.20
N ALA A 97 5.61 3.58 -4.75
CA ALA A 97 4.62 2.57 -4.36
C ALA A 97 5.03 1.17 -4.83
N TYR A 98 5.37 0.99 -6.10
CA TYR A 98 5.75 -0.31 -6.64
C TYR A 98 6.97 -0.90 -5.93
N GLN A 99 8.05 -0.11 -5.81
CA GLN A 99 9.25 -0.55 -5.09
C GLN A 99 8.96 -0.85 -3.62
N ASN A 100 8.12 -0.05 -2.97
CA ASN A 100 7.71 -0.28 -1.60
C ASN A 100 6.93 -1.59 -1.43
N LEU A 101 6.02 -1.93 -2.35
CA LEU A 101 5.27 -3.18 -2.30
C LEU A 101 6.18 -4.40 -2.48
N CYS A 102 7.10 -4.36 -3.45
CA CYS A 102 8.08 -5.44 -3.62
C CYS A 102 8.97 -5.60 -2.37
N ARG A 103 9.45 -4.49 -1.80
CA ARG A 103 10.23 -4.52 -0.56
C ARG A 103 9.43 -5.11 0.60
N VAL A 104 8.15 -4.75 0.73
CA VAL A 104 7.27 -5.26 1.78
C VAL A 104 7.06 -6.75 1.63
N TYR A 105 6.81 -7.25 0.42
CA TYR A 105 6.72 -8.69 0.16
C TYR A 105 8.00 -9.41 0.60
N TYR A 106 9.16 -8.93 0.15
CA TYR A 106 10.44 -9.51 0.55
C TYR A 106 10.63 -9.52 2.07
N GLN A 107 10.33 -8.42 2.75
CA GLN A 107 10.44 -8.33 4.21
C GLN A 107 9.49 -9.28 4.96
N VAL A 108 8.28 -9.50 4.44
CA VAL A 108 7.33 -10.45 5.03
C VAL A 108 7.85 -11.87 4.86
N GLU A 109 8.27 -12.27 3.66
CA GLU A 109 8.75 -13.61 3.36
C GLU A 109 10.03 -13.97 4.13
N VAL A 110 11.01 -13.07 4.19
CA VAL A 110 12.21 -13.25 5.02
C VAL A 110 11.84 -13.45 6.48
N CYS A 111 10.84 -12.72 6.98
CA CYS A 111 10.40 -12.87 8.36
C CYS A 111 9.65 -14.20 8.61
N LEU A 112 9.03 -14.78 7.58
CA LEU A 112 8.43 -16.11 7.64
C LEU A 112 9.47 -17.23 7.54
N GLY A 113 10.74 -16.89 7.30
CA GLY A 113 11.83 -17.85 7.17
C GLY A 113 12.07 -18.35 5.74
N ASN A 114 11.45 -17.70 4.76
CA ASN A 114 11.62 -18.06 3.35
C ASN A 114 12.85 -17.34 2.76
N GLU A 115 13.66 -18.07 1.99
CA GLU A 115 14.73 -17.48 1.18
C GLU A 115 14.16 -17.07 -0.18
N LEU A 116 14.14 -15.75 -0.42
CA LEU A 116 13.83 -15.20 -1.73
C LEU A 116 15.13 -14.78 -2.43
N ASP A 117 15.19 -15.06 -3.73
CA ASP A 117 16.21 -14.49 -4.60
C ASP A 117 15.88 -13.00 -4.84
N PRO A 118 16.73 -12.07 -4.37
CA PRO A 118 16.47 -10.63 -4.50
C PRO A 118 16.54 -10.12 -5.95
N GLU A 119 17.00 -10.94 -6.92
CA GLU A 119 17.13 -10.58 -8.33
C GLU A 119 16.01 -11.15 -9.24
N LYS A 120 15.03 -11.87 -8.67
CA LYS A 120 13.88 -12.42 -9.42
C LYS A 120 12.64 -11.53 -9.41
#